data_AF-A0A1Y3W4S6-F1
#
_entry.id   AF-A0A1Y3W4S6-F1
#
_cell.length_a   1.000
_cell.length_b   1.000
_cell.length_c   1.000
_cell.angle_alpha   90.00
_cell.angle_beta   90.00
_cell.angle_gamma   90.00
#
_symmetry.space_group_name_H-M   'P 1'
#
loop_
_entity.id
_entity.type
_entity.pdbx_description
1 polymer ?
#
loop_
_entity_poly.entity_id
_entity_poly.type
_entity_poly.pdbx_seq_one_letter_code
_entity_poly.pdbx_strand_id
1 'polypeptide(L)'
;MILEAIYNGNFYPSETVVPKSEKYRNALKACEKIMDRLTEKLSKEDYDLVEELQDQASIAQCEENERHFKVGFSAGLLVQQEAVEQVKKINDK
;
A
#
# COMPACT_ATOMS: atom_id res chain seq x y z
N MET A 1 -12.53 -15.33 12.88
CA MET A 1 -13.21 -14.02 12.61
C MET A 1 -12.17 -12.91 12.46
N ILE A 2 -12.50 -11.76 11.86
CA ILE A 2 -11.50 -10.70 11.63
C ILE A 2 -10.89 -10.14 12.92
N LEU A 3 -11.69 -10.04 14.00
CA LEU A 3 -11.22 -9.58 15.31
C LEU A 3 -10.20 -10.55 15.94
N GLU A 4 -10.41 -11.86 15.82
CA GLU A 4 -9.46 -12.87 16.28
C GLU A 4 -8.19 -12.88 15.42
N ALA A 5 -8.32 -12.65 14.11
CA ALA A 5 -7.17 -12.54 13.21
C ALA A 5 -6.32 -11.30 13.54
N ILE A 6 -6.96 -10.18 13.89
CA ILE A 6 -6.28 -8.97 14.38
C ILE A 6 -5.61 -9.26 15.73
N TYR A 7 -6.34 -9.81 16.70
CA TYR A 7 -5.82 -10.10 18.04
C TYR A 7 -4.59 -11.03 18.02
N ASN A 8 -4.63 -12.07 17.18
CA ASN A 8 -3.55 -13.04 17.07
C ASN A 8 -2.40 -12.58 16.14
N GLY A 9 -2.46 -11.38 15.57
CA GLY A 9 -1.44 -10.87 14.63
C GLY A 9 -1.45 -11.55 13.25
N ASN A 10 -2.49 -12.32 12.93
CA ASN A 10 -2.62 -13.02 11.64
C ASN A 10 -3.19 -12.12 10.53
N PHE A 11 -3.55 -10.88 10.85
CA PHE A 11 -4.02 -9.90 9.90
C PHE A 11 -2.94 -8.84 9.67
N TYR A 12 -1.98 -9.16 8.80
CA TYR A 12 -0.91 -8.24 8.39
C TYR A 12 -0.83 -8.14 6.86
N PRO A 13 -1.72 -7.34 6.24
CA PRO A 13 -1.83 -7.30 4.78
C PRO A 13 -0.57 -6.83 4.06
N SER A 14 0.24 -5.98 4.70
CA SER A 14 1.51 -5.48 4.15
C SER A 14 2.52 -6.59 3.84
N GLU A 15 2.52 -7.69 4.59
CA GLU A 15 3.41 -8.84 4.33
C GLU A 15 2.71 -9.96 3.56
N THR A 16 1.40 -10.12 3.73
CA THR A 16 0.66 -11.30 3.23
C THR A 16 -0.07 -11.04 1.91
N VAL A 17 -0.35 -9.77 1.58
CA VAL A 17 -1.14 -9.33 0.43
C VAL A 17 -0.28 -8.47 -0.52
N VAL A 18 1.01 -8.80 -0.63
CA VAL A 18 1.89 -8.18 -1.62
C VAL A 18 1.46 -8.53 -3.06
N PRO A 19 1.56 -7.60 -4.03
CA PRO A 19 1.25 -7.89 -5.41
C PRO A 19 2.07 -9.07 -5.95
N LYS A 20 1.41 -10.05 -6.56
CA LYS A 20 2.06 -11.23 -7.16
C LYS A 20 2.27 -11.13 -8.66
N SER A 21 1.90 -9.99 -9.25
CA SER A 21 1.97 -9.80 -10.70
C SER A 21 3.40 -9.80 -11.19
N GLU A 22 3.61 -10.34 -12.39
CA GLU A 22 4.92 -10.34 -13.02
C GLU A 22 5.45 -8.92 -13.26
N LYS A 23 4.56 -7.98 -13.62
CA LYS A 23 4.88 -6.55 -13.75
C LYS A 23 5.51 -5.98 -12.48
N TYR A 24 4.92 -6.26 -11.31
CA TYR A 24 5.46 -5.79 -10.02
C TYR A 24 6.83 -6.40 -9.73
N ARG A 25 6.96 -7.72 -9.89
CA ARG A 25 8.24 -8.42 -9.67
C ARG A 25 9.34 -7.93 -10.61
N ASN A 26 9.01 -7.66 -11.87
CA ASN A 26 9.95 -7.12 -12.84
C ASN A 26 10.35 -5.67 -12.52
N ALA A 27 9.41 -4.86 -12.01
CA ALA A 27 9.72 -3.51 -11.53
C ALA A 27 10.68 -3.55 -10.33
N LEU A 28 10.48 -4.43 -9.35
CA LEU A 28 11.40 -4.59 -8.21
C LEU A 28 12.82 -4.95 -8.68
N LYS A 29 12.94 -5.94 -9.58
CA LYS A 29 14.23 -6.31 -10.17
C LYS A 29 14.86 -5.18 -10.98
N ALA A 30 14.06 -4.32 -11.60
CA ALA A 30 14.57 -3.16 -12.33
C ALA A 30 15.10 -2.09 -11.36
N CYS A 31 14.43 -1.85 -10.23
CA CYS A 31 14.91 -0.97 -9.17
C CYS A 31 16.28 -1.44 -8.64
N GLU A 32 16.41 -2.74 -8.31
CA GLU A 32 17.69 -3.32 -7.85
C GLU A 32 18.82 -3.07 -8.85
N LYS A 33 18.61 -3.38 -10.14
CA LYS A 33 19.59 -3.12 -11.20
C LYS A 33 19.93 -1.65 -11.39
N ILE A 34 18.99 -0.74 -11.11
CA ILE A 34 19.25 0.70 -11.17
C ILE A 34 20.14 1.10 -10.01
N MET A 35 19.88 0.62 -8.79
CA MET A 35 20.71 0.89 -7.61
C MET A 35 22.16 0.39 -7.80
N ASP A 36 22.34 -0.81 -8.33
CA ASP A 36 23.68 -1.34 -8.66
C ASP A 36 24.44 -0.39 -9.61
N ARG A 37 23.76 0.05 -10.68
CA ARG A 37 24.33 0.96 -11.68
C ARG A 37 24.61 2.36 -11.13
N LEU A 38 23.83 2.82 -10.15
CA LEU A 38 24.05 4.10 -9.49
C LEU A 38 25.26 4.02 -8.55
N THR A 39 25.44 2.90 -7.85
CA THR A 39 26.60 2.64 -6.99
C THR A 39 27.92 2.73 -7.75
N GLU A 40 27.96 2.26 -9.01
CA GLU A 40 29.15 2.34 -9.86
C GLU A 40 29.42 3.74 -10.44
N LYS A 41 28.41 4.60 -10.52
CA LYS A 41 28.47 5.88 -11.25
C LYS A 41 28.60 7.10 -10.36
N LEU A 42 28.11 7.00 -9.14
CA LEU A 42 28.05 8.10 -8.20
C LEU A 42 29.20 8.04 -7.21
N SER A 43 29.58 9.21 -6.69
CA SER A 43 30.42 9.26 -5.49
C SER A 43 29.64 8.67 -4.30
N LYS A 44 30.33 8.33 -3.20
CA LYS A 44 29.65 7.83 -2.00
C LYS A 44 28.66 8.86 -1.46
N GLU A 45 29.04 10.14 -1.42
CA GLU A 45 28.18 11.23 -0.95
C GLU A 45 26.93 11.40 -1.83
N ASP A 46 27.09 11.39 -3.15
CA ASP A 46 25.95 11.48 -4.07
C ASP A 46 25.03 10.26 -4.00
N TYR A 47 25.60 9.07 -3.80
CA TYR A 47 24.83 7.85 -3.64
C TYR A 47 24.04 7.85 -2.32
N ASP A 48 24.64 8.32 -1.23
CA ASP A 48 23.97 8.46 0.07
C ASP A 48 22.77 9.42 -0.03
N LEU A 49 22.88 10.50 -0.81
CA LEU A 49 21.76 11.41 -1.09
C LEU A 49 20.63 10.74 -1.90
N VAL A 50 20.96 9.80 -2.80
CA VAL A 50 19.95 9.00 -3.52
C VAL A 50 19.24 8.04 -2.58
N GLU A 51 19.96 7.38 -1.67
CA GLU A 51 19.36 6.52 -0.65
C GLU A 51 18.44 7.33 0.27
N GLU A 52 18.87 8.51 0.73
CA GLU A 52 18.03 9.41 1.53
C GLU A 52 16.77 9.85 0.78
N LEU A 53 16.90 10.21 -0.51
CA LEU A 53 15.74 10.54 -1.34
C LEU A 53 14.76 9.37 -1.45
N GLN A 54 15.26 8.15 -1.65
CA GLN A 54 14.43 6.95 -1.75
C GLN A 54 13.69 6.68 -0.43
N ASP A 55 14.36 6.84 0.70
CA ASP A 55 13.77 6.69 2.03
C ASP A 55 12.66 7.72 2.27
N GLN A 56 12.91 9.01 1.99
CA GLN A 56 11.91 10.06 2.15
C GLN A 56 10.71 9.87 1.21
N ALA A 57 10.95 9.43 -0.03
CA ALA A 57 9.87 9.11 -0.96
C ALA A 57 9.02 7.93 -0.46
N SER A 58 9.65 6.92 0.15
CA SER A 58 8.96 5.78 0.75
C SER A 58 8.08 6.21 1.93
N ILE A 59 8.61 7.04 2.83
CA ILE A 59 7.86 7.59 3.98
C ILE A 59 6.66 8.39 3.50
N ALA A 60 6.86 9.32 2.55
CA ALA A 60 5.76 10.14 2.02
C ALA A 60 4.66 9.27 1.40
N GLN A 61 5.03 8.26 0.60
CA GLN A 61 4.07 7.33 0.00
C GLN A 61 3.35 6.48 1.04
N CYS A 62 4.02 6.08 2.13
CA CYS A 62 3.38 5.38 3.25
C CYS A 62 2.32 6.25 3.93
N GLU A 63 2.64 7.50 4.28
CA GLU A 63 1.71 8.46 4.89
C GLU A 63 0.50 8.72 3.97
N GLU A 64 0.74 8.92 2.67
CA GLU A 64 -0.32 9.07 1.67
C GLU A 64 -1.22 7.84 1.60
N ASN A 65 -0.63 6.64 1.54
CA ASN A 65 -1.36 5.39 1.45
C ASN A 65 -2.19 5.10 2.71
N GLU A 66 -1.66 5.41 3.91
CA GLU A 66 -2.42 5.30 5.15
C GLU A 66 -3.65 6.21 5.12
N ARG A 67 -3.48 7.45 4.66
CA ARG A 67 -4.58 8.40 4.53
C ARG A 67 -5.61 7.93 3.51
N HIS A 68 -5.17 7.47 2.33
CA HIS A 68 -6.03 6.90 1.30
C HIS A 68 -6.82 5.71 1.83
N PHE A 69 -6.16 4.81 2.58
CA PHE A 69 -6.81 3.64 3.17
C PHE A 69 -7.91 4.05 4.15
N LYS A 70 -7.61 4.94 5.12
CA LYS A 70 -8.59 5.38 6.14
C LYS A 70 -9.83 6.02 5.50
N VAL A 71 -9.62 6.93 4.55
CA VAL A 71 -10.70 7.66 3.87
C VAL A 71 -11.48 6.72 2.94
N GLY A 72 -10.78 5.94 2.11
CA GLY A 72 -11.38 5.01 1.16
C GLY A 72 -12.19 3.90 1.84
N PHE A 73 -11.66 3.33 2.92
CA PHE A 73 -12.37 2.32 3.71
C PHE A 73 -13.65 2.88 4.33
N SER A 74 -13.57 4.08 4.92
CA SER A 74 -14.74 4.76 5.51
C SER A 74 -15.81 5.07 4.46
N ALA A 75 -15.40 5.56 3.28
CA ALA A 75 -16.32 5.80 2.17
C ALA A 75 -17.00 4.50 1.70
N GLY A 76 -16.26 3.40 1.61
CA GLY A 76 -16.82 2.08 1.26
C GLY A 76 -17.89 1.60 2.24
N LEU A 77 -17.71 1.83 3.55
CA LEU A 77 -18.72 1.51 4.57
C LEU A 77 -19.99 2.35 4.42
N LEU A 78 -19.86 3.65 4.12
CA LEU A 78 -21.01 4.52 3.88
C LEU A 78 -21.81 4.07 2.64
N VAL A 79 -21.12 3.74 1.54
CA VAL A 79 -21.76 3.21 0.33
C VAL A 79 -22.48 1.90 0.61
N GLN A 80 -21.88 1.00 1.40
CA GLN A 80 -22.51 -0.25 1.79
C GLN A 80 -23.77 -0.04 2.63
N GLN A 81 -23.73 0.88 3.61
CA GLN A 81 -24.89 1.23 4.43
C GLN A 81 -26.02 1.79 3.57
N GLU A 82 -25.72 2.74 2.69
CA GLU A 82 -26.69 3.34 1.79
C GLU A 82 -27.34 2.29 0.88
N ALA A 83 -26.54 1.42 0.26
CA ALA A 83 -27.04 0.35 -0.60
C ALA A 83 -28.00 -0.59 0.15
N VAL A 84 -27.68 -0.95 1.39
CA VAL A 84 -28.55 -1.79 2.23
C VAL A 84 -29.87 -1.08 2.55
N GLU A 85 -29.83 0.21 2.88
CA GLU A 85 -31.03 1.00 3.13
C GLU A 85 -31.93 1.11 1.89
N GLN A 86 -31.34 1.30 0.71
CA GLN A 86 -32.10 1.36 -0.54
C GLN A 86 -32.82 0.03 -0.82
N VAL A 87 -32.16 -1.11 -0.63
CA VAL A 87 -32.79 -2.44 -0.81
C VAL A 87 -33.94 -2.66 0.18
N LYS A 88 -33.78 -2.27 1.45
CA LYS A 88 -34.87 -2.36 2.45
C LYS A 88 -36.10 -1.55 2.02
N LYS A 89 -35.91 -0.30 1.58
CA LYS A 89 -37.00 0.57 1.11
C LYS A 89 -37.75 0.02 -0.11
N ILE A 90 -37.09 -0.79 -0.94
CA ILE A 90 -37.73 -1.49 -2.07
C ILE A 90 -38.58 -2.65 -1.56
N ASN A 91 -38.05 -3.45 -0.63
CA ASN A 91 -38.73 -4.64 -0.12
C ASN A 91 -39.90 -4.32 0.85
N ASP A 92 -39.89 -3.13 1.46
CA ASP A 92 -40.95 -2.65 2.35
C ASP A 92 -42.12 -1.98 1.60
N LYS A 93 -42.10 -1.96 0.26
CA LYS A 93 -43.18 -1.45 -0.62
C LYS A 93 -43.87 -2.58 -1.38
#